data_AF-A0A2N1Z3T1-F1
#
_entry.id   AF-A0A2N1Z3T1-F1
#
_cell.length_a   1.000
_cell.length_b   1.000
_cell.length_c   1.000
_cell.angle_alpha   90.00
_cell.angle_beta   90.00
_cell.angle_gamma   90.00
#
_symmetry.space_group_name_H-M   'P 1'
#
loop_
_entity.id
_entity.type
_entity.pdbx_description
1 polymer ?
#
loop_
_entity_poly.entity_id
_entity_poly.type
_entity_poly.pdbx_seq_one_letter_code
_entity_poly.pdbx_strand_id
1 'polypeptide(L)'
;MDNTLALIDVMHPMVPRIHIIEQFAVGVAARHLGRPAESRGVIKHYFSGKNYWRHMVAAFFQRHGDAFSAHAIQAVREVPTAKPRPAWWHRLNFRLRSLFLPSRARSHAKLAYYAAVMRADPYAEACGHGYAEELRRKAIPAGESLSMQPWSKILSGQQKLYLARLLGEAASGSSRDLS
;
A
#
# COMPACT_ATOMS: atom_id res chain seq x y z
N MET A 1 20.91 -8.03 25.38
CA MET A 1 19.50 -8.44 25.19
C MET A 1 18.72 -8.22 26.48
N ASP A 2 19.29 -8.63 27.62
CA ASP A 2 18.63 -8.55 28.94
C ASP A 2 18.30 -7.12 29.39
N ASN A 3 19.16 -6.15 29.09
CA ASN A 3 18.87 -4.72 29.34
C ASN A 3 17.66 -4.19 28.54
N THR A 4 17.39 -4.75 27.36
CA THR A 4 16.23 -4.33 26.56
C THR A 4 14.94 -4.84 27.20
N LEU A 5 14.96 -6.08 27.71
CA LEU A 5 13.81 -6.71 28.38
C LEU A 5 13.47 -5.97 29.69
N ALA A 6 14.48 -5.67 30.51
CA ALA A 6 14.29 -4.91 31.75
C ALA A 6 13.68 -3.52 31.51
N LEU A 7 14.06 -2.87 30.40
CA LEU A 7 13.53 -1.55 30.04
C LEU A 7 12.09 -1.62 29.50
N ILE A 8 11.73 -2.70 28.79
CA ILE A 8 10.36 -2.97 28.36
C ILE A 8 9.46 -3.18 29.59
N ASP A 9 9.90 -3.97 30.57
CA ASP A 9 9.12 -4.25 31.78
C ASP A 9 8.81 -3.00 32.62
N VAL A 10 9.74 -2.03 32.65
CA VAL A 10 9.52 -0.75 33.35
C VAL A 10 8.58 0.19 32.60
N MET A 11 8.61 0.18 31.26
CA MET A 11 7.81 1.10 30.44
C MET A 11 6.42 0.57 30.08
N HIS A 12 6.24 -0.76 30.05
CA HIS A 12 4.98 -1.43 29.72
C HIS A 12 3.77 -0.98 30.58
N PRO A 13 3.90 -0.75 31.91
CA PRO A 13 2.78 -0.30 32.74
C PRO A 13 2.31 1.12 32.41
N MET A 14 3.19 1.97 31.88
CA MET A 14 2.91 3.38 31.65
C MET A 14 2.14 3.63 30.35
N VAL A 15 2.26 2.73 29.36
CA VAL A 15 1.65 2.95 28.04
C VAL A 15 1.30 1.60 27.36
N PRO A 16 0.23 0.91 27.79
CA PRO A 16 -0.05 -0.49 27.42
C PRO A 16 -0.43 -0.74 25.95
N ARG A 17 -0.50 0.28 25.08
CA ARG A 17 -1.00 0.17 23.69
C ARG A 17 -0.05 0.67 22.61
N ILE A 18 1.22 0.91 22.91
CA ILE A 18 2.12 1.55 21.95
C ILE A 18 3.28 0.62 21.56
N HIS A 19 3.19 0.05 20.35
CA HIS A 19 4.25 -0.72 19.66
C HIS A 19 5.58 0.05 19.46
N ILE A 20 5.61 1.32 19.84
CA ILE A 20 6.77 2.22 19.75
C ILE A 20 7.70 2.03 20.97
N ILE A 21 7.22 1.44 22.08
CA ILE A 21 8.02 1.22 23.29
C ILE A 21 9.12 0.21 23.05
N GLU A 22 8.85 -0.89 22.33
CA GLU A 22 9.88 -1.88 21.99
C GLU A 22 10.98 -1.25 21.12
N GLN A 23 10.59 -0.45 20.12
CA GLN A 23 11.52 0.25 19.25
C GLN A 23 12.34 1.30 20.01
N PHE A 24 11.73 1.99 20.98
CA PHE A 24 12.40 2.94 21.86
C PHE A 24 13.35 2.22 22.83
N ALA A 25 12.91 1.12 23.44
CA ALA A 25 13.71 0.33 24.37
C ALA A 25 14.95 -0.25 23.68
N VAL A 26 14.78 -0.79 22.47
CA VAL A 26 15.89 -1.24 21.62
C VAL A 26 16.80 -0.08 21.25
N GLY A 27 16.26 1.09 20.88
CA GLY A 27 17.06 2.27 20.56
C GLY A 27 17.89 2.79 21.74
N VAL A 28 17.32 2.84 22.94
CA VAL A 28 18.01 3.24 24.18
C VAL A 28 19.03 2.20 24.60
N ALA A 29 18.68 0.91 24.54
CA ALA A 29 19.59 -0.18 24.83
C ALA A 29 20.74 -0.23 23.80
N ALA A 30 20.53 0.12 22.54
CA ALA A 30 21.57 0.13 21.52
C ALA A 30 22.43 1.40 21.49
N ARG A 31 22.18 2.39 22.37
CA ARG A 31 22.86 3.71 22.36
C ARG A 31 24.39 3.64 22.47
N HIS A 32 24.91 2.56 23.05
CA HIS A 32 26.35 2.33 23.23
C HIS A 32 27.01 1.63 22.04
N LEU A 33 26.23 1.16 21.06
CA LEU A 33 26.72 0.43 19.88
C LEU A 33 27.17 1.36 18.74
N GLY A 34 27.37 2.65 19.02
CA GLY A 34 27.79 3.67 18.05
C GLY A 34 26.64 4.31 17.28
N ARG A 35 26.95 5.36 16.50
CA ARG A 35 25.97 6.05 15.65
C ARG A 35 25.36 5.01 14.68
N PRO A 36 24.04 4.79 14.70
CA PRO A 36 23.42 3.87 13.75
C PRO A 36 23.77 4.35 12.34
N ALA A 37 24.31 3.45 11.51
CA ALA A 37 24.60 3.73 10.11
C ALA A 37 23.36 4.37 9.50
N GLU A 38 23.53 5.58 8.94
CA GLU A 38 22.43 6.38 8.40
C GLU A 38 21.67 5.52 7.38
N SER A 39 20.50 5.00 7.77
CA SER A 39 19.75 4.04 6.94
C SER A 39 18.98 4.75 5.83
N ARG A 40 19.70 5.56 5.06
CA ARG A 40 19.18 6.26 3.87
C ARG A 40 18.66 5.22 2.89
N GLY A 41 17.33 5.08 2.83
CA GLY A 41 16.63 4.20 1.89
C GLY A 41 15.91 3.01 2.52
N VAL A 42 16.40 2.48 3.64
CA VAL A 42 15.78 1.31 4.32
C VAL A 42 14.46 1.72 4.98
N ILE A 43 14.45 2.86 5.70
CA ILE A 43 13.22 3.37 6.33
C ILE A 43 12.19 3.80 5.27
N LYS A 44 12.63 4.43 4.16
CA LYS A 44 11.74 4.77 3.03
C LYS A 44 11.09 3.53 2.41
N HIS A 45 11.84 2.43 2.28
CA HIS A 45 11.32 1.18 1.75
C HIS A 45 10.29 0.54 2.71
N TYR A 46 10.58 0.54 4.02
CA TYR A 46 9.65 0.04 5.04
C TYR A 46 8.35 0.85 5.09
N PHE A 47 8.42 2.19 5.05
CA PHE A 47 7.24 3.05 5.06
C PHE A 47 6.41 2.94 3.77
N SER A 48 7.04 2.80 2.60
CA SER A 48 6.33 2.58 1.34
C SER A 48 5.60 1.23 1.34
N GLY A 49 6.20 0.20 1.95
CA GLY A 49 5.58 -1.12 2.09
C GLY A 49 4.43 -1.16 3.11
N LYS A 50 4.50 -0.35 4.18
CA LYS A 50 3.56 -0.38 5.30
C LYS A 50 2.09 -0.21 4.88
N ASN A 51 1.83 0.63 3.87
CA ASN A 51 0.47 0.85 3.39
C ASN A 51 -0.14 -0.43 2.80
N TYR A 52 0.63 -1.15 1.98
CA TYR A 52 0.20 -2.40 1.35
C TYR A 52 -0.04 -3.50 2.39
N TRP A 53 0.84 -3.61 3.40
CA TRP A 53 0.65 -4.54 4.49
C TRP A 53 -0.61 -4.27 5.30
N ARG A 54 -0.93 -2.99 5.57
CA ARG A 54 -2.18 -2.62 6.24
C ARG A 54 -3.40 -3.07 5.45
N HIS A 55 -3.42 -2.84 4.14
CA HIS A 55 -4.52 -3.30 3.29
C HIS A 55 -4.64 -4.83 3.25
N MET A 56 -3.52 -5.56 3.16
CA MET A 56 -3.54 -7.03 3.19
C MET A 56 -4.05 -7.58 4.54
N VAL A 57 -3.61 -6.99 5.66
CA VAL A 57 -4.06 -7.37 6.99
C VAL A 57 -5.54 -7.02 7.20
N ALA A 58 -5.99 -5.85 6.72
CA ALA A 58 -7.40 -5.49 6.75
C ALA A 58 -8.25 -6.48 5.93
N ALA A 59 -7.79 -6.90 4.75
CA ALA A 59 -8.47 -7.91 3.94
C ALA A 59 -8.51 -9.29 4.61
N PHE A 60 -7.45 -9.67 5.34
CA PHE A 60 -7.45 -10.89 6.16
C PHE A 60 -8.54 -10.83 7.23
N PHE A 61 -8.58 -9.76 8.01
CA PHE A 61 -9.54 -9.58 9.09
C PHE A 61 -10.99 -9.44 8.59
N GLN A 62 -11.21 -8.79 7.43
CA GLN A 62 -12.53 -8.77 6.80
C GLN A 62 -13.03 -10.16 6.39
N ARG A 63 -12.12 -11.09 6.06
CA ARG A 63 -12.47 -12.45 5.64
C ARG A 63 -12.61 -13.43 6.80
N HIS A 64 -11.71 -13.38 7.77
CA HIS A 64 -11.62 -14.37 8.85
C HIS A 64 -12.17 -13.85 10.19
N GLY A 65 -12.50 -12.56 10.27
CA GLY A 65 -12.92 -11.88 11.49
C GLY A 65 -11.74 -11.53 12.41
N ASP A 66 -12.00 -10.63 13.35
CA ASP A 66 -11.00 -10.17 14.33
C ASP A 66 -10.86 -11.12 15.53
N ALA A 67 -11.72 -12.13 15.63
CA ALA A 67 -11.74 -13.06 16.74
C ALA A 67 -10.61 -14.09 16.61
N PHE A 68 -9.82 -14.24 17.68
CA PHE A 68 -8.79 -15.27 17.74
C PHE A 68 -9.42 -16.67 17.75
N SER A 69 -9.04 -17.50 16.79
CA SER A 69 -9.54 -18.87 16.66
C SER A 69 -8.46 -19.78 16.06
N ALA A 70 -8.59 -21.09 16.26
CA ALA A 70 -7.71 -22.08 15.62
C ALA A 70 -7.76 -21.98 14.08
N HIS A 71 -8.92 -21.61 13.54
CA HIS A 71 -9.10 -21.34 12.10
C HIS A 71 -8.30 -20.11 11.65
N ALA A 72 -8.25 -19.04 12.44
CA ALA A 72 -7.45 -17.86 12.12
C ALA A 72 -5.96 -18.21 12.02
N ILE A 73 -5.44 -19.07 12.91
CA ILE A 73 -4.03 -19.52 12.88
C ILE A 73 -3.72 -20.26 11.57
N GLN A 74 -4.64 -21.11 11.10
CA GLN A 74 -4.47 -21.79 9.82
C GLN A 74 -4.58 -20.82 8.64
N ALA A 75 -5.55 -19.91 8.69
CA ALA A 75 -5.79 -18.91 7.65
C ALA A 75 -4.62 -17.92 7.47
N VAL A 76 -3.81 -17.66 8.51
CA VAL A 76 -2.60 -16.82 8.38
C VAL A 76 -1.65 -17.36 7.30
N ARG A 77 -1.66 -18.68 7.04
CA ARG A 77 -0.85 -19.30 5.97
C ARG A 77 -1.29 -18.87 4.56
N GLU A 78 -2.52 -18.40 4.40
CA GLU A 78 -3.03 -17.87 3.14
C GLU A 78 -2.53 -16.44 2.85
N VAL A 79 -2.08 -15.71 3.87
CA VAL A 79 -1.58 -14.34 3.71
C VAL A 79 -0.22 -14.39 3.02
N PRO A 80 -0.03 -13.69 1.88
CA PRO A 80 1.25 -13.67 1.19
C PRO A 80 2.39 -13.14 2.08
N THR A 81 3.51 -13.87 2.12
CA THR A 81 4.73 -13.44 2.84
C THR A 81 5.48 -12.30 2.15
N ALA A 82 5.15 -12.03 0.89
CA ALA A 82 5.69 -10.93 0.11
C ALA A 82 4.57 -10.17 -0.59
N LYS A 83 4.78 -8.87 -0.83
CA LYS A 83 3.84 -8.02 -1.56
C LYS A 83 3.49 -8.65 -2.91
N PRO A 84 2.22 -8.99 -3.17
CA PRO A 84 1.81 -9.53 -4.46
C PRO A 84 2.11 -8.51 -5.56
N ARG A 85 2.67 -9.01 -6.65
CA ARG A 85 3.06 -8.21 -7.82
C ARG A 85 2.11 -8.53 -8.98
N PRO A 86 1.82 -7.54 -9.85
CA PRO A 86 1.02 -7.80 -11.03
C PRO A 86 1.71 -8.84 -11.91
N ALA A 87 0.90 -9.65 -12.60
CA ALA A 87 1.39 -10.69 -13.50
C ALA A 87 2.39 -10.10 -14.50
N TRP A 88 3.36 -10.92 -14.91
CA TRP A 88 4.47 -10.46 -15.73
C TRP A 88 4.02 -9.88 -17.08
N TRP A 89 2.96 -10.43 -17.67
CA TRP A 89 2.33 -9.90 -18.89
C TRP A 89 1.81 -8.48 -18.71
N HIS A 90 1.21 -8.16 -17.55
CA HIS A 90 0.77 -6.80 -17.26
C HIS A 90 1.95 -5.83 -17.11
N ARG A 91 3.08 -6.29 -16.54
CA ARG A 91 4.31 -5.48 -16.46
C ARG A 91 4.89 -5.21 -17.85
N LEU A 92 4.85 -6.19 -18.75
CA LEU A 92 5.29 -6.04 -20.15
C LEU A 92 4.38 -5.07 -20.91
N ASN A 93 3.06 -5.27 -20.84
CA ASN A 93 2.08 -4.37 -21.47
C ASN A 93 2.25 -2.92 -20.98
N PHE A 94 2.42 -2.71 -19.67
CA PHE A 94 2.72 -1.38 -19.14
C PHE A 94 4.02 -0.82 -19.71
N ARG A 95 5.09 -1.63 -19.77
CA ARG A 95 6.38 -1.20 -20.30
C ARG A 95 6.23 -0.67 -21.73
N LEU A 96 5.53 -1.40 -22.60
CA LEU A 96 5.24 -0.99 -23.98
C LEU A 96 4.41 0.30 -24.04
N ARG A 97 3.30 0.39 -23.30
CA ARG A 97 2.43 1.58 -23.29
C ARG A 97 3.10 2.81 -22.69
N SER A 98 4.05 2.63 -21.78
CA SER A 98 4.72 3.71 -21.05
C SER A 98 5.97 4.28 -21.74
N LEU A 99 6.35 3.74 -22.89
CA LEU A 99 7.52 4.21 -23.66
C LEU A 99 7.39 5.68 -24.04
N PHE A 100 6.20 6.09 -24.49
CA PHE A 100 5.92 7.46 -24.95
C PHE A 100 5.60 8.45 -23.83
N LEU A 101 5.62 8.02 -22.55
CA LEU A 101 5.31 8.92 -21.44
C LEU A 101 6.57 9.60 -20.86
N PRO A 102 6.45 10.88 -20.47
CA PRO A 102 7.48 11.57 -19.69
C PRO A 102 7.80 10.81 -18.39
N SER A 103 9.07 10.84 -17.96
CA SER A 103 9.55 10.10 -16.78
C SER A 103 8.73 10.34 -15.51
N ARG A 104 8.32 11.59 -15.23
CA ARG A 104 7.45 11.94 -14.09
C ARG A 104 6.06 11.30 -14.20
N ALA A 105 5.43 11.37 -15.38
CA ALA A 105 4.11 10.78 -15.62
C ALA A 105 4.15 9.25 -15.61
N ARG A 106 5.28 8.64 -15.99
CA ARG A 106 5.46 7.18 -15.99
C ARG A 106 5.33 6.57 -14.59
N SER A 107 5.82 7.25 -13.56
CA SER A 107 5.68 6.81 -12.16
C SER A 107 4.21 6.76 -11.73
N HIS A 108 3.44 7.81 -12.03
CA HIS A 108 2.01 7.89 -11.72
C HIS A 108 1.19 6.89 -12.55
N ALA A 109 1.51 6.76 -13.84
CA ALA A 109 0.85 5.80 -14.72
C ALA A 109 1.05 4.36 -14.23
N LYS A 110 2.22 4.04 -13.68
CA LYS A 110 2.52 2.72 -13.11
C LYS A 110 1.64 2.43 -11.91
N LEU A 111 1.50 3.39 -10.99
CA LEU A 111 0.64 3.25 -9.81
C LEU A 111 -0.83 3.07 -10.24
N ALA A 112 -1.31 3.89 -11.17
CA ALA A 112 -2.68 3.83 -11.68
C ALA A 112 -2.98 2.51 -12.41
N TYR A 113 -2.07 2.06 -13.27
CA TYR A 113 -2.23 0.80 -13.99
C TYR A 113 -2.16 -0.40 -13.05
N TYR A 114 -1.27 -0.40 -12.05
CA TYR A 114 -1.19 -1.51 -11.09
C TYR A 114 -2.42 -1.55 -10.18
N ALA A 115 -2.90 -0.40 -9.70
CA ALA A 115 -4.17 -0.34 -8.97
C ALA A 115 -5.32 -0.94 -9.78
N ALA A 116 -5.39 -0.64 -11.08
CA ALA A 116 -6.50 -1.07 -11.92
C ALA A 116 -6.49 -2.58 -12.26
N VAL A 117 -5.34 -3.23 -12.16
CA VAL A 117 -5.10 -4.57 -12.73
C VAL A 117 -4.92 -5.63 -11.64
N MET A 118 -4.55 -5.22 -10.42
CA MET A 118 -4.40 -6.11 -9.27
C MET A 118 -5.78 -6.61 -8.79
N ARG A 119 -6.31 -7.65 -9.44
CA ARG A 119 -7.66 -8.22 -9.20
C ARG A 119 -7.68 -9.75 -9.15
N ALA A 120 -6.51 -10.38 -9.14
CA ALA A 120 -6.40 -11.83 -9.26
C ALA A 120 -6.79 -12.57 -7.97
N ASP A 121 -6.55 -11.96 -6.81
CA ASP A 121 -6.85 -12.51 -5.50
C ASP A 121 -7.24 -11.38 -4.52
N PRO A 122 -7.89 -11.69 -3.38
CA PRO A 122 -8.33 -10.66 -2.42
C PRO A 122 -7.19 -9.82 -1.82
N TYR A 123 -6.01 -10.40 -1.61
CA TYR A 123 -4.82 -9.68 -1.13
C TYR A 123 -4.16 -8.84 -2.23
N ALA A 124 -4.23 -9.28 -3.49
CA ALA A 124 -3.85 -8.49 -4.65
C ALA A 124 -4.79 -7.29 -4.81
N GLU A 125 -6.10 -7.48 -4.69
CA GLU A 125 -7.10 -6.40 -4.69
C GLU A 125 -6.83 -5.39 -3.57
N ALA A 126 -6.55 -5.87 -2.36
CA ALA A 126 -6.14 -5.02 -1.24
C ALA A 126 -4.84 -4.24 -1.55
N CYS A 127 -3.86 -4.88 -2.20
CA CYS A 127 -2.68 -4.16 -2.69
C CYS A 127 -3.03 -3.12 -3.76
N GLY A 128 -4.04 -3.37 -4.59
CA GLY A 128 -4.61 -2.42 -5.55
C GLY A 128 -5.10 -1.14 -4.87
N HIS A 129 -5.83 -1.26 -3.75
CA HIS A 129 -6.22 -0.12 -2.92
C HIS A 129 -5.01 0.65 -2.39
N GLY A 130 -3.97 -0.05 -1.93
CA GLY A 130 -2.72 0.57 -1.50
C GLY A 130 -2.02 1.37 -2.61
N TYR A 131 -2.08 0.89 -3.86
CA TYR A 131 -1.56 1.60 -5.03
C TYR A 131 -2.40 2.84 -5.37
N ALA A 132 -3.72 2.75 -5.26
CA ALA A 132 -4.64 3.87 -5.51
C ALA A 132 -4.44 5.00 -4.49
N GLU A 133 -4.26 4.68 -3.20
CA GLU A 133 -3.95 5.70 -2.19
C GLU A 133 -2.60 6.36 -2.42
N GLU A 134 -1.58 5.60 -2.81
CA GLU A 134 -0.26 6.16 -3.13
C GLU A 134 -0.32 7.06 -4.37
N LEU A 135 -1.13 6.70 -5.36
CA LEU A 135 -1.44 7.54 -6.52
C LEU A 135 -2.11 8.84 -6.08
N ARG A 136 -3.16 8.77 -5.25
CA ARG A 136 -3.87 9.95 -4.74
C ARG A 136 -2.93 10.91 -4.03
N ARG A 137 -1.99 10.41 -3.22
CA ARG A 137 -1.01 11.25 -2.51
C ARG A 137 0.03 11.90 -3.43
N LYS A 138 0.39 11.28 -4.54
CA LYS A 138 1.50 11.73 -5.40
C LYS A 138 1.06 12.47 -6.66
N ALA A 139 -0.06 12.08 -7.23
CA ALA A 139 -0.44 12.42 -8.60
C ALA A 139 -1.72 13.26 -8.70
N ILE A 140 -2.56 13.28 -7.66
CA ILE A 140 -3.83 14.00 -7.67
C ILE A 140 -3.71 15.15 -6.64
N PRO A 141 -3.38 16.38 -7.07
CA PRO A 141 -3.60 17.56 -6.26
C PRO A 141 -5.08 17.62 -5.87
N ALA A 142 -5.38 18.14 -4.68
CA ALA A 142 -6.76 18.20 -4.19
C ALA A 142 -7.69 18.85 -5.25
N GLY A 143 -8.65 18.07 -5.77
CA GLY A 143 -9.68 18.56 -6.70
C GLY A 143 -9.44 18.31 -8.20
N GLU A 144 -8.32 17.74 -8.63
CA GLU A 144 -8.11 17.43 -10.05
C GLU A 144 -8.73 16.08 -10.47
N SER A 145 -9.48 16.07 -11.58
CA SER A 145 -10.09 14.86 -12.14
C SER A 145 -9.05 13.90 -12.73
N LEU A 146 -9.25 12.60 -12.51
CA LEU A 146 -8.46 11.50 -13.11
C LEU A 146 -8.32 11.61 -14.63
N SER A 147 -9.33 12.12 -15.33
CA SER A 147 -9.34 12.22 -16.80
C SER A 147 -8.38 13.28 -17.34
N MET A 148 -8.09 14.32 -16.55
CA MET A 148 -7.25 15.45 -16.95
C MET A 148 -5.75 15.13 -16.88
N GLN A 149 -5.40 14.00 -16.26
CA GLN A 149 -4.01 13.63 -16.05
C GLN A 149 -3.40 13.00 -17.32
N PRO A 150 -2.15 13.37 -17.70
CA PRO A 150 -1.51 12.87 -18.92
C PRO A 150 -1.28 11.34 -18.89
N TRP A 151 -1.17 10.75 -17.69
CA TRP A 151 -1.00 9.32 -17.50
C TRP A 151 -2.30 8.52 -17.68
N SER A 152 -3.47 9.16 -17.66
CA SER A 152 -4.77 8.49 -17.79
C SER A 152 -4.94 7.83 -19.16
N LYS A 153 -4.27 8.33 -20.20
CA LYS A 153 -4.31 7.80 -21.57
C LYS A 153 -3.80 6.36 -21.70
N ILE A 154 -2.98 5.88 -20.74
CA ILE A 154 -2.49 4.49 -20.73
C ILE A 154 -3.60 3.49 -20.38
N LEU A 155 -4.60 3.92 -19.61
CA LEU A 155 -5.65 3.07 -19.07
C LEU A 155 -6.78 2.89 -20.08
N SER A 156 -7.31 1.66 -20.18
CA SER A 156 -8.56 1.41 -20.90
C SER A 156 -9.76 2.02 -20.17
N GLY A 157 -10.90 2.18 -20.83
CA GLY A 157 -12.13 2.70 -20.21
C GLY A 157 -12.55 1.92 -18.96
N GLN A 158 -12.51 0.59 -19.03
CA GLN A 158 -12.79 -0.28 -17.87
C GLN A 158 -11.79 -0.08 -16.72
N GLN A 159 -10.50 0.09 -17.02
CA GLN A 159 -9.47 0.35 -16.01
C GLN A 159 -9.67 1.71 -15.33
N LYS A 160 -10.10 2.74 -16.08
CA LYS A 160 -10.44 4.06 -15.53
C LYS A 160 -11.64 3.99 -14.58
N LEU A 161 -12.71 3.31 -15.00
CA LEU A 161 -13.91 3.13 -14.18
C LEU A 161 -13.60 2.41 -12.87
N TYR A 162 -12.82 1.33 -12.95
CA TYR A 162 -12.42 0.60 -11.75
C TYR A 162 -11.51 1.42 -10.85
N LEU A 163 -10.54 2.17 -11.41
CA LEU A 163 -9.69 3.06 -10.63
C LEU A 163 -10.49 4.19 -9.95
N ALA A 164 -11.49 4.76 -10.63
CA ALA A 164 -12.38 5.77 -10.04
C ALA A 164 -13.16 5.19 -8.85
N ARG A 165 -13.69 3.96 -8.99
CA ARG A 165 -14.33 3.22 -7.89
C ARG A 165 -13.39 3.01 -6.71
N LEU A 166 -12.13 2.63 -6.95
CA LEU A 166 -11.12 2.45 -5.89
C LEU A 166 -10.79 3.74 -5.16
N LEU A 167 -10.82 4.88 -5.86
CA LEU A 167 -10.51 6.19 -5.30
C LEU A 167 -11.69 6.85 -4.59
N GLY A 168 -12.89 6.24 -4.69
CA GLY A 168 -14.13 6.82 -4.18
C GLY A 168 -14.60 8.03 -4.98
N GLU A 169 -14.09 8.21 -6.20
CA GLU A 169 -14.60 9.21 -7.13
C GLU A 169 -15.85 8.62 -7.80
N ALA A 170 -17.01 9.23 -7.57
CA ALA A 170 -18.20 8.95 -8.37
C ALA A 170 -17.81 9.13 -9.84
N ALA A 171 -18.10 8.14 -10.69
CA ALA A 171 -17.85 8.21 -12.12
C ALA A 171 -18.47 9.49 -12.68
N SER A 172 -17.66 10.54 -12.83
CA SER A 172 -18.07 11.82 -13.37
C SER A 172 -18.24 11.64 -14.88
N GLY A 173 -19.37 11.06 -15.27
CA GLY A 173 -19.62 10.71 -16.65
C GLY A 173 -20.86 9.84 -16.89
N SER A 174 -22.00 10.19 -16.32
CA SER A 174 -23.30 9.88 -16.94
C SER A 174 -24.30 10.96 -16.56
N SER A 175 -24.10 12.14 -17.13
CA SER A 175 -25.15 13.13 -17.30
C SER A 175 -24.76 14.03 -18.47
N ARG A 176 -24.85 13.47 -19.66
CA ARG A 176 -25.21 14.25 -20.84
C ARG A 176 -26.38 13.57 -21.50
N ASP A 177 -27.34 14.41 -21.82
CA ASP A 177 -28.43 14.22 -22.76
C ASP A 177 -29.55 13.29 -22.30
N LEU A 178 -30.54 13.87 -21.63
CA LEU A 178 -31.95 13.76 -22.01
C LEU A 178 -32.73 14.94 -21.40
N SER A 179 -33.38 15.68 -22.31
CA SER A 179 -34.37 16.76 -22.14
C SER A 179 -33.83 18.18 -21.95
#